data_AF-A0A7C8YF28-F1
#
_entry.id   AF-A0A7C8YF28-F1
#
_cell.length_a   1.000
_cell.length_b   1.000
_cell.length_c   1.000
_cell.angle_alpha   90.00
_cell.angle_beta   90.00
_cell.angle_gamma   90.00
#
_symmetry.space_group_name_H-M   'P 1'
#
loop_
_entity.id
_entity.type
_entity.pdbx_description
1 polymer ?
#
loop_
_entity_poly.entity_id
_entity_poly.type
_entity_poly.pdbx_seq_one_letter_code
_entity_poly.pdbx_strand_id
1 'polypeptide(L)'
;MWNMPVHKWMVRHCYFPCLRNGVPKGIAVLIAFLISAIFHELCIAVPCHMFRLWAFLGIMFQVPLVVITNFIQRKFQNSMVGNMIFWFIFSIFGQPMCVLLYYHDLMNWKNRSN
;
A
#
# COMPACT_ATOMS: atom_id res chain seq x y z
N MET A 1 -14.80 3.75 2.08
CA MET A 1 -13.82 2.64 1.98
C MET A 1 -14.09 1.87 0.69
N TRP A 2 -13.05 1.55 -0.08
CA TRP A 2 -13.18 1.04 -1.45
C TRP A 2 -13.38 -0.50 -1.54
N ASN A 3 -13.06 -1.28 -0.50
CA ASN A 3 -13.22 -2.75 -0.54
C ASN A 3 -13.56 -3.37 0.82
N MET A 4 -14.85 -3.34 1.17
CA MET A 4 -15.35 -3.75 2.49
C MET A 4 -15.12 -5.24 2.84
N PRO A 5 -15.35 -6.21 1.93
CA PRO A 5 -15.14 -7.63 2.24
C PRO A 5 -13.69 -7.97 2.58
N VAL A 6 -12.74 -7.49 1.77
CA VAL A 6 -11.29 -7.73 1.98
C VAL A 6 -10.82 -7.05 3.26
N HIS A 7 -11.28 -5.82 3.51
CA HIS A 7 -10.97 -5.13 4.75
C HIS A 7 -11.43 -5.92 5.98
N LYS A 8 -12.69 -6.40 5.99
CA LYS A 8 -13.23 -7.22 7.08
C LYS A 8 -12.47 -8.53 7.25
N TRP A 9 -12.11 -9.21 6.15
CA TRP A 9 -11.35 -10.46 6.21
C TRP A 9 -9.97 -10.24 6.84
N MET A 10 -9.26 -9.20 6.42
CA MET A 10 -7.92 -8.89 6.87
C MET A 10 -7.90 -8.42 8.33
N VAL A 11 -8.90 -7.64 8.75
CA VAL A 11 -9.06 -7.28 10.16
C VAL A 11 -9.34 -8.51 11.03
N ARG A 12 -10.21 -9.42 10.58
CA ARG A 12 -10.58 -10.63 11.32
C ARG A 12 -9.45 -11.66 11.42
N HIS A 13 -8.71 -11.90 10.33
CA HIS A 13 -7.74 -13.00 10.26
C HIS A 13 -6.29 -12.57 10.44
N CYS A 14 -5.96 -11.28 10.26
CA CYS A 14 -4.60 -10.79 10.46
C CYS A 14 -4.53 -9.87 11.70
N TYR A 15 -5.37 -8.83 11.75
CA TYR A 15 -5.24 -7.79 12.77
C TYR A 15 -5.64 -8.25 14.19
N PHE A 16 -6.83 -8.84 14.36
CA PHE A 16 -7.29 -9.31 15.67
C PHE A 16 -6.40 -10.43 16.27
N PRO A 17 -5.95 -11.44 15.50
CA PRO A 17 -5.01 -12.43 15.98
C PRO A 17 -3.68 -11.82 16.43
N CYS A 18 -3.13 -10.86 15.67
CA CYS A 18 -1.91 -10.14 16.08
C CYS A 18 -2.12 -9.40 17.41
N LEU A 19 -3.23 -8.69 17.55
CA LEU A 19 -3.52 -7.93 18.78
C LEU A 19 -3.72 -8.86 19.99
N ARG A 20 -4.38 -10.01 19.78
CA ARG A 20 -4.60 -11.02 20.81
C ARG A 20 -3.30 -11.72 21.25
N ASN A 21 -2.29 -11.76 20.38
CA ASN A 21 -0.93 -12.21 20.69
C ASN A 21 -0.06 -11.13 21.36
N GLY A 22 -0.63 -9.98 21.74
CA GLY A 22 0.11 -8.91 22.41
C GLY A 22 0.94 -8.02 21.48
N VAL A 23 0.78 -8.13 20.17
CA VAL A 23 1.49 -7.28 19.21
C VAL A 23 0.94 -5.85 19.30
N PRO A 24 1.80 -4.81 19.39
CA PRO A 24 1.35 -3.43 19.44
C PRO A 24 0.63 -3.04 18.15
N LYS A 25 -0.38 -2.16 18.27
CA LYS A 25 -1.29 -1.77 17.18
C LYS A 25 -0.57 -1.37 15.90
N GLY A 26 0.52 -0.61 16.00
CA GLY A 26 1.31 -0.18 14.84
C GLY A 26 1.94 -1.35 14.06
N ILE A 27 2.50 -2.33 14.77
CA ILE A 27 3.08 -3.52 14.15
C ILE A 27 1.99 -4.42 13.56
N ALA A 28 0.84 -4.55 14.23
CA ALA A 28 -0.30 -5.30 13.71
C ALA A 28 -0.85 -4.72 12.40
N VAL A 29 -0.88 -3.39 12.27
CA VAL A 29 -1.22 -2.73 10.99
C VAL A 29 -0.15 -3.01 9.94
N LEU A 30 1.14 -2.90 10.29
CA LEU A 30 2.24 -3.17 9.35
C LEU A 30 2.20 -4.60 8.80
N ILE A 31 1.94 -5.60 9.65
CA ILE A 31 1.76 -7.00 9.25
C ILE A 31 0.56 -7.15 8.29
N ALA A 32 -0.57 -6.50 8.59
CA ALA A 32 -1.74 -6.56 7.71
C ALA A 32 -1.45 -5.96 6.33
N PHE A 33 -0.73 -4.82 6.28
CA PHE A 33 -0.30 -4.21 5.02
C PHE A 33 0.71 -5.07 4.25
N LEU A 34 1.64 -5.73 4.95
CA LEU A 34 2.60 -6.65 4.34
C LEU A 34 1.88 -7.83 3.65
N ILE A 35 0.94 -8.46 4.36
CA ILE A 35 0.13 -9.54 3.81
C ILE A 35 -0.66 -9.05 2.59
N SER A 36 -1.28 -7.87 2.70
CA SER A 36 -1.97 -7.23 1.56
C SER A 36 -1.04 -7.02 0.36
N ALA A 37 0.18 -6.52 0.57
CA ALA A 37 1.16 -6.25 -0.48
C ALA A 37 1.58 -7.54 -1.21
N ILE A 38 1.78 -8.63 -0.47
CA ILE A 38 2.10 -9.95 -1.03
C ILE A 38 0.95 -10.45 -1.92
N PHE A 39 -0.30 -10.34 -1.46
CA PHE A 39 -1.47 -10.74 -2.27
C PHE A 39 -1.59 -9.91 -3.55
N HIS A 40 -1.32 -8.61 -3.50
CA HIS A 40 -1.37 -7.76 -4.70
C HIS A 40 -0.27 -8.11 -5.70
N GLU A 41 0.95 -8.35 -5.24
CA GLU A 41 2.03 -8.83 -6.11
C GLU A 41 1.66 -10.20 -6.72
N LEU A 42 1.13 -11.15 -5.94
CA LEU A 42 0.69 -12.46 -6.45
C LEU A 42 -0.42 -12.32 -7.52
N CYS A 43 -1.44 -11.50 -7.27
CA CYS A 43 -2.53 -11.27 -8.22
C CYS A 43 -2.05 -10.68 -9.55
N ILE A 44 -0.94 -9.93 -9.56
CA ILE A 44 -0.37 -9.32 -10.78
C ILE A 44 0.67 -10.26 -11.40
N ALA A 45 1.51 -10.89 -10.59
CA ALA A 45 2.60 -11.76 -11.02
C ALA A 45 2.08 -13.06 -11.66
N VAL A 46 0.97 -13.62 -11.17
CA VAL A 46 0.37 -14.84 -11.74
C VAL A 46 -0.07 -14.65 -13.20
N PRO A 47 -0.91 -13.66 -13.56
CA PRO A 47 -1.32 -13.46 -14.95
C PRO A 47 -0.19 -12.90 -15.83
N CYS A 48 0.72 -12.07 -15.29
CA CYS A 48 1.83 -11.52 -16.07
C CYS A 48 3.03 -12.46 -16.19
N HIS A 49 3.11 -13.55 -15.42
CA HIS A 49 4.28 -14.42 -15.30
C HIS A 49 5.61 -13.66 -15.04
N MET A 50 5.53 -12.47 -14.45
CA MET A 50 6.67 -11.60 -14.16
C MET A 50 6.62 -11.13 -12.71
N PHE A 51 7.67 -11.42 -11.96
CA PHE A 51 7.81 -11.00 -10.58
C PHE A 51 8.76 -9.80 -10.52
N ARG A 52 8.21 -8.60 -10.34
CA ARG A 52 9.01 -7.35 -10.35
C ARG A 52 8.90 -6.53 -9.07
N LEU A 53 8.07 -6.94 -8.10
CA LEU A 53 7.91 -6.32 -6.78
C LEU A 53 7.43 -4.85 -6.77
N TRP A 54 7.05 -4.30 -7.92
CA TRP A 54 6.57 -2.91 -8.02
C TRP A 54 5.25 -2.70 -7.27
N ALA A 55 4.32 -3.67 -7.35
CA ALA A 55 3.04 -3.58 -6.65
C ALA A 55 3.24 -3.73 -5.13
N PHE A 56 4.16 -4.61 -4.73
CA PHE A 56 4.57 -4.74 -3.34
C PHE A 56 5.13 -3.42 -2.77
N LEU A 57 6.09 -2.80 -3.49
CA LEU A 57 6.70 -1.53 -3.08
C LEU A 57 5.66 -0.40 -3.01
N GLY A 58 4.74 -0.35 -3.98
CA GLY A 58 3.67 0.64 -4.01
C GLY A 58 2.78 0.62 -2.76
N ILE A 59 2.34 -0.57 -2.34
CA ILE A 59 1.50 -0.72 -1.15
C ILE A 59 2.30 -0.50 0.13
N MET A 60 3.55 -0.95 0.18
CA MET A 60 4.43 -0.71 1.34
C MET A 60 4.74 0.78 1.52
N PHE A 61 4.87 1.56 0.45
CA PHE A 61 5.07 3.01 0.51
C PHE A 61 3.85 3.76 1.06
N GLN A 62 2.65 3.17 0.95
CA GLN A 62 1.43 3.75 1.51
C GLN A 62 1.45 3.79 3.05
N VAL A 63 2.13 2.84 3.71
CA VAL A 63 2.24 2.75 5.17
C VAL A 63 2.94 3.97 5.80
N PRO A 64 4.18 4.33 5.44
CA PRO A 64 4.85 5.50 6.00
C PRO A 64 4.11 6.79 5.66
N LEU A 65 3.47 6.86 4.49
CA LEU A 65 2.63 7.99 4.09
C LEU A 65 1.49 8.24 5.06
N VAL A 66 0.75 7.19 5.43
CA VAL A 66 -0.38 7.26 6.37
C VAL A 66 0.11 7.64 7.76
N VAL A 67 1.28 7.15 8.18
CA VAL A 67 1.88 7.53 9.47
C VAL A 67 2.23 9.02 9.47
N ILE A 68 2.86 9.53 8.41
CA ILE A 68 3.23 10.94 8.27
C ILE A 68 1.98 11.84 8.25
N THR A 69 0.96 11.48 7.47
CA THR A 69 -0.30 12.27 7.43
C THR A 69 -1.00 12.29 8.77
N ASN A 70 -1.07 11.15 9.49
CA ASN A 70 -1.61 11.12 10.85
C ASN A 70 -0.78 11.94 11.84
N PHE A 71 0.55 11.92 11.72
CA PHE A 71 1.44 12.70 12.56
C PHE A 71 1.24 14.22 12.34
N ILE A 72 1.17 14.64 11.08
CA ILE A 72 0.91 16.03 10.69
C ILE A 72 -0.47 16.47 11.17
N GLN A 73 -1.51 15.64 10.98
CA GLN A 73 -2.86 15.95 11.44
C GLN A 73 -2.92 16.15 12.96
N ARG A 74 -2.23 15.30 13.73
CA ARG A 74 -2.14 15.45 15.19
C ARG A 74 -1.40 16.72 15.61
N LYS A 75 -0.34 17.08 14.88
CA LYS A 75 0.49 18.25 15.17
C LYS A 75 -0.21 19.57 14.86
N PHE A 76 -0.92 19.65 13.73
CA PHE A 76 -1.56 20.89 13.27
C PHE A 76 -3.00 21.06 13.77
N GLN A 77 -3.61 20.05 14.42
CA GLN A 77 -4.98 20.04 14.95
C GLN A 77 -6.07 20.44 13.93
N ASN A 78 -5.71 20.58 12.65
CA ASN A 78 -6.59 21.00 11.58
C ASN A 78 -6.76 19.83 10.60
N SER A 79 -7.94 19.23 10.62
CA SER A 79 -8.29 18.08 9.78
C SER A 79 -8.22 18.38 8.28
N MET A 80 -8.31 19.66 7.89
CA MET A 80 -8.31 20.05 6.48
C MET A 80 -6.93 19.89 5.84
N VAL A 81 -5.87 20.32 6.54
CA VAL A 81 -4.48 20.23 6.05
C VAL A 81 -4.05 18.78 5.90
N GLY A 82 -4.39 17.91 6.85
CA GLY A 82 -4.12 16.48 6.77
C GLY A 82 -4.79 15.82 5.56
N ASN A 83 -6.05 16.20 5.29
CA ASN A 83 -6.80 15.69 4.14
C ASN A 83 -6.21 16.19 2.81
N MET A 84 -5.86 17.48 2.70
CA MET A 84 -5.24 18.03 1.48
C MET A 84 -3.91 17.34 1.16
N ILE A 85 -3.04 17.16 2.17
CA ILE A 85 -1.76 16.46 2.00
C ILE A 85 -1.98 15.00 1.62
N PHE A 86 -2.93 14.32 2.25
CA PHE A 86 -3.30 12.95 1.88
C PHE A 86 -3.71 12.88 0.40
N TRP A 87 -4.59 13.76 -0.07
CA TRP A 87 -5.05 13.77 -1.46
C TRP A 87 -3.96 14.12 -2.45
N PHE A 88 -3.09 15.09 -2.15
CA PHE A 88 -1.96 15.42 -3.02
C PHE A 88 -1.00 14.24 -3.18
N ILE A 89 -0.60 13.61 -2.07
CA ILE A 89 0.33 12.50 -2.13
C ILE A 89 -0.34 11.26 -2.74
N PHE A 90 -1.61 10.99 -2.44
CA PHE A 90 -2.34 9.87 -3.03
C PHE A 90 -2.49 10.02 -4.55
N SER A 91 -2.84 11.22 -5.04
CA SER A 91 -3.00 11.49 -6.47
C SER A 91 -1.68 11.49 -7.24
N ILE A 92 -0.57 11.89 -6.61
CA ILE A 92 0.73 11.95 -7.28
C ILE A 92 1.49 10.64 -7.12
N PHE A 93 1.69 10.16 -5.90
CA PHE A 93 2.57 9.02 -5.57
C PHE A 93 1.86 7.68 -5.36
N GLY A 94 0.52 7.66 -5.34
CA GLY A 94 -0.25 6.45 -5.08
C GLY A 94 -0.33 5.52 -6.30
N GLN A 95 -1.55 5.12 -6.64
CA GLN A 95 -1.84 4.18 -7.72
C GLN A 95 -1.25 4.59 -9.10
N PRO A 96 -1.29 5.86 -9.55
CA PRO A 96 -0.79 6.21 -10.88
C PRO A 96 0.72 6.05 -11.05
N MET A 97 1.53 6.38 -10.03
CA MET A 97 2.99 6.20 -10.11
C MET A 97 3.40 4.72 -10.16
N CYS A 98 2.70 3.85 -9.43
CA CYS A 98 2.95 2.40 -9.51
C CYS A 98 2.70 1.85 -10.92
N VAL A 99 1.62 2.28 -11.57
CA VAL A 99 1.30 1.87 -12.95
C VAL A 99 2.35 2.41 -13.93
N LEU A 100 2.78 3.66 -13.74
CA LEU A 100 3.75 4.31 -14.62
C LEU A 100 5.15 3.67 -14.52
N LEU A 101 5.57 3.29 -13.31
CA LEU A 101 6.81 2.54 -13.09
C LEU A 101 6.74 1.13 -13.70
N TYR A 102 5.61 0.43 -13.52
CA TYR A 102 5.43 -0.89 -14.13
C TYR A 102 5.45 -0.82 -15.66
N TYR A 103 4.82 0.21 -16.25
CA TYR A 103 4.81 0.45 -17.69
C TYR A 103 6.21 0.79 -18.24
N HIS A 104 6.94 1.68 -17.55
CA HIS A 104 8.31 2.04 -17.93
C HIS A 104 9.24 0.82 -17.92
N ASP A 105 9.12 -0.03 -16.90
CA ASP A 105 9.96 -1.21 -16.74
C ASP A 105 9.62 -2.32 -17.76
N LEU A 106 8.34 -2.43 -18.16
CA LEU A 106 7.92 -3.28 -19.28
C LEU A 106 8.50 -2.79 -20.62
N MET A 107 8.43 -1.48 -20.90
CA MET A 107 8.98 -0.89 -22.13
C MET A 107 10.51 -1.05 -22.21
N ASN A 108 11.23 -0.84 -21.10
CA ASN A 108 12.67 -1.05 -21.05
C ASN A 108 13.10 -2.52 -21.20
N TRP A 109 12.23 -3.47 -20.86
CA TRP A 109 12.47 -4.88 -21.14
C TRP A 109 12.28 -5.20 -22.63
N LYS A 110 11.20 -4.69 -23.24
CA LYS A 110 10.92 -4.88 -24.66
C LYS A 110 11.98 -4.25 -25.58
N ASN A 111 12.55 -3.11 -25.19
CA ASN A 111 13.67 -2.49 -25.89
C ASN A 111 14.98 -3.29 -25.80
N ARG A 112 15.16 -4.16 -24.80
CA ARG A 112 16.36 -5.01 -24.67
C ARG A 112 16.25 -6.35 -25.40
N SER A 113 15.04 -6.74 -25.81
CA SER A 113 14.77 -7.98 -26.54
C SER A 113 14.67 -7.80 -28.07
N ASN A 114 14.81 -6.57 -28.57
CA ASN A 114 14.92 -6.22 -29.99
C ASN A 114 16.35 -5.76 -30.29
#